data_AF-A0A4Y2V1T6-F1
#
_entry.id   AF-A0A4Y2V1T6-F1
#
_cell.length_a   1.000
_cell.length_b   1.000
_cell.length_c   1.000
_cell.angle_alpha   90.00
_cell.angle_beta   90.00
_cell.angle_gamma   90.00
#
_symmetry.space_group_name_H-M   'P 1'
#
loop_
_entity.id
_entity.type
_entity.pdbx_description
1 polymer ?
#
loop_
_entity_poly.entity_id
_entity_poly.type
_entity_poly.pdbx_seq_one_letter_code
_entity_poly.pdbx_strand_id
1 'polypeptide(L)'
;ELYPLFQYVNSTYFNFHTDSIDAAAEEYCNLKGDDQEYSIVQTLKGAIDFTNNIICPASNQQDLCKKYTSLLTCFFNLLDNLMEQNVCTLGQ
;
A
#
# COMPACT_ATOMS: atom_id res chain seq x y z
N GLU A 1 -6.79 -11.61 -4.39
CA GLU A 1 -6.56 -11.72 -2.95
C GLU A 1 -5.45 -10.76 -2.58
N LEU A 2 -5.66 -9.88 -1.60
CA LEU A 2 -4.64 -8.93 -1.11
C LEU A 2 -3.95 -9.44 0.17
N TYR A 3 -4.41 -10.58 0.69
CA TYR A 3 -4.01 -11.09 1.99
C TYR A 3 -2.49 -11.37 2.12
N PRO A 4 -1.80 -11.99 1.14
CA PRO A 4 -0.36 -12.19 1.22
C PRO A 4 0.44 -10.87 1.24
N LEU A 5 0.00 -9.89 0.45
CA LEU A 5 0.58 -8.55 0.43
C LEU A 5 0.34 -7.84 1.77
N PHE A 6 -0.87 -7.95 2.32
CA PHE A 6 -1.20 -7.40 3.63
C PHE A 6 -0.33 -8.02 4.74
N GLN A 7 -0.21 -9.35 4.81
CA GLN A 7 0.63 -10.01 5.81
C GLN A 7 2.10 -9.59 5.70
N TYR A 8 2.61 -9.42 4.47
CA TYR A 8 3.97 -8.97 4.23
C TYR A 8 4.18 -7.53 4.72
N VAL A 9 3.28 -6.62 4.37
CA VAL A 9 3.29 -5.23 4.88
C VAL A 9 3.22 -5.22 6.40
N ASN A 10 2.29 -5.99 6.98
CA ASN A 10 2.03 -6.00 8.42
C ASN A 10 3.24 -6.45 9.24
N SER A 11 3.93 -7.47 8.74
CA SER A 11 5.09 -8.05 9.41
C SER A 11 6.39 -7.28 9.21
N THR A 12 6.52 -6.51 8.12
CA THR A 12 7.82 -5.99 7.67
C THR A 12 7.90 -4.46 7.60
N TYR A 13 6.79 -3.76 7.34
CA TYR A 13 6.80 -2.32 7.06
C TYR A 13 5.96 -1.50 8.03
N PHE A 14 4.73 -1.92 8.30
CA PHE A 14 3.83 -1.21 9.19
C PHE A 14 2.98 -2.20 9.98
N ASN A 15 3.19 -2.26 11.29
CA ASN A 15 2.50 -3.17 12.18
C ASN A 15 1.11 -2.63 12.54
N PHE A 16 0.12 -2.96 11.72
CA PHE A 16 -1.29 -2.88 12.11
C PHE A 16 -1.53 -3.89 13.24
N HIS A 17 -2.28 -3.47 14.26
CA HIS A 17 -2.60 -4.29 15.43
C HIS A 17 -3.72 -5.30 15.14
N THR A 18 -3.65 -5.94 13.97
CA THR A 18 -4.68 -6.83 13.44
C THR A 18 -4.16 -7.68 12.28
N ASP A 19 -4.77 -8.85 12.10
CA ASP A 19 -4.51 -9.75 10.98
C ASP A 19 -5.60 -9.68 9.90
N SER A 20 -6.50 -8.70 9.99
CA SER A 20 -7.58 -8.46 9.02
C SER A 20 -7.36 -7.16 8.24
N ILE A 21 -7.56 -7.22 6.93
CA ILE A 21 -7.48 -6.05 6.04
C ILE A 21 -8.52 -5.00 6.43
N ASP A 22 -9.75 -5.42 6.78
CA ASP A 22 -10.83 -4.49 7.12
C ASP A 22 -10.51 -3.74 8.43
N ALA A 23 -10.03 -4.46 9.44
CA ALA A 23 -9.61 -3.84 10.71
C ALA A 23 -8.35 -2.99 10.54
N ALA A 24 -7.43 -3.34 9.64
CA ALA A 24 -6.26 -2.52 9.34
C ALA A 24 -6.67 -1.20 8.65
N ALA A 25 -7.69 -1.25 7.79
CA ALA A 25 -8.28 -0.06 7.19
C ALA A 25 -8.96 0.82 8.24
N GLU A 26 -9.67 0.24 9.21
CA GLU A 26 -10.24 0.98 10.34
C GLU A 26 -9.14 1.64 11.20
N GLU A 27 -8.07 0.90 11.52
CA GLU A 27 -6.93 1.42 12.26
C GLU A 27 -6.29 2.61 11.52
N TYR A 28 -6.02 2.47 10.23
CA TYR A 28 -5.52 3.55 9.39
C TYR A 28 -6.43 4.80 9.41
N CYS A 29 -7.76 4.61 9.31
CA CYS A 29 -8.72 5.73 9.34
C CYS A 29 -8.70 6.52 10.65
N ASN A 30 -8.29 5.86 11.74
CA ASN A 30 -8.18 6.47 13.07
C ASN A 30 -6.85 7.22 13.28
N LEU A 31 -5.81 6.96 12.47
CA LEU A 31 -4.57 7.73 12.48
C LEU A 31 -4.81 9.18 12.02
N LYS A 32 -3.94 10.10 12.45
CA LYS A 32 -3.98 11.53 12.10
C LYS A 32 -2.56 12.07 11.95
N GLY A 33 -2.40 13.12 11.14
CA GLY A 33 -1.13 13.82 10.95
C GLY A 33 -0.01 12.89 10.49
N ASP A 34 1.18 13.07 11.07
CA ASP A 34 2.40 12.35 10.71
C ASP A 34 2.25 10.83 10.80
N ASP A 35 1.46 10.31 11.74
CA ASP A 35 1.23 8.86 11.88
C ASP A 35 0.46 8.28 10.68
N GLN A 36 -0.51 9.04 10.17
CA GLN A 36 -1.27 8.65 8.99
C GLN A 36 -0.39 8.68 7.74
N GLU A 37 0.43 9.72 7.59
CA GLU A 37 1.39 9.84 6.49
C GLU A 37 2.46 8.72 6.56
N TYR A 38 2.98 8.44 7.74
CA TYR A 38 3.92 7.34 7.93
C TYR A 38 3.30 5.99 7.56
N SER A 39 2.06 5.73 8.00
CA SER A 39 1.35 4.48 7.69
C SER A 39 1.14 4.28 6.19
N ILE A 40 0.70 5.32 5.47
CA ILE A 40 0.49 5.21 4.02
C ILE A 40 1.82 4.98 3.28
N VAL A 41 2.88 5.70 3.67
CA VAL A 41 4.21 5.56 3.07
C VAL A 41 4.77 4.15 3.30
N GLN A 42 4.68 3.62 4.51
CA GLN A 42 5.18 2.27 4.81
C GLN A 42 4.35 1.19 4.13
N THR A 43 3.02 1.34 4.10
CA THR A 43 2.13 0.41 3.41
C THR A 43 2.44 0.34 1.91
N LEU A 44 2.67 1.49 1.28
CA LEU A 44 3.04 1.55 -0.13
C LEU A 44 4.43 0.97 -0.39
N LYS A 45 5.42 1.29 0.45
CA LYS A 45 6.76 0.69 0.35
C LYS A 45 6.69 -0.82 0.40
N GLY A 46 5.95 -1.39 1.35
CA GLY A 46 5.79 -2.84 1.46
C GLY A 46 5.03 -3.45 0.29
N ALA A 47 4.02 -2.77 -0.24
CA ALA A 47 3.29 -3.21 -1.43
C ALA A 47 4.16 -3.25 -2.70
N ILE A 48 5.00 -2.23 -2.89
CA ILE A 48 5.97 -2.16 -4.00
C ILE A 48 7.02 -3.25 -3.85
N ASP A 49 7.58 -3.41 -2.64
CA ASP A 49 8.62 -4.40 -2.37
C ASP A 49 8.10 -5.82 -2.59
N PHE A 50 6.93 -6.15 -2.04
CA PHE A 50 6.27 -7.43 -2.26
C PHE A 50 6.06 -7.71 -3.75
N THR A 51 5.58 -6.71 -4.48
CA THR A 51 5.33 -6.86 -5.92
C THR A 51 6.63 -7.12 -6.67
N ASN A 52 7.66 -6.31 -6.44
CA ASN A 52 8.90 -6.35 -7.22
C ASN A 52 9.86 -7.48 -6.83
N ASN A 53 9.88 -7.87 -5.56
CA ASN A 53 10.88 -8.80 -5.03
C ASN A 53 10.32 -10.19 -4.72
N ILE A 54 9.01 -10.33 -4.55
CA ILE A 54 8.38 -11.63 -4.23
C ILE A 54 7.54 -12.12 -5.41
N ILE A 55 6.59 -11.32 -5.89
CA ILE A 55 5.61 -11.77 -6.88
C ILE A 55 6.16 -11.75 -8.30
N CYS A 56 6.70 -10.62 -8.76
CA CYS A 56 7.14 -10.45 -10.15
C CYS A 56 8.32 -11.33 -10.57
N PRO A 57 9.29 -11.68 -9.69
CA PRO A 57 10.33 -12.64 -10.01
C PRO A 57 9.83 -14.08 -10.12
N ALA A 58 8.67 -14.41 -9.52
CA ALA A 58 8.13 -15.76 -9.54
C ALA A 58 7.45 -16.06 -10.89
N SER A 59 7.99 -17.03 -11.63
CA SER A 59 7.51 -17.39 -12.97
C SER A 59 6.07 -17.93 -12.97
N ASN A 60 5.62 -18.52 -11.86
CA ASN A 60 4.25 -19.02 -11.68
C ASN A 60 3.25 -17.96 -11.17
N GLN A 61 3.68 -16.71 -10.94
CA GLN A 61 2.83 -15.64 -10.42
C GLN A 61 2.74 -14.43 -11.35
N GLN A 62 3.06 -14.59 -12.64
CA GLN A 62 3.07 -13.50 -13.61
C GLN A 62 1.73 -12.77 -13.75
N ASP A 63 0.60 -13.47 -13.64
CA ASP A 63 -0.73 -12.83 -13.65
C ASP A 63 -0.99 -12.01 -12.38
N LEU A 64 -0.50 -12.49 -11.23
CA LEU A 64 -0.55 -11.75 -9.97
C LEU A 64 0.34 -10.51 -10.03
N CYS A 65 1.55 -10.62 -10.60
CA CYS A 65 2.46 -9.50 -10.86
C CYS A 65 1.76 -8.42 -11.69
N LYS A 66 1.19 -8.78 -12.84
CA LYS A 66 0.44 -7.83 -13.69
C LYS A 66 -0.68 -7.13 -12.92
N LYS A 67 -1.42 -7.88 -12.12
CA LYS A 67 -2.51 -7.34 -11.30
C LYS A 67 -2.02 -6.33 -10.26
N TYR A 68 -0.98 -6.65 -9.50
CA TYR A 68 -0.46 -5.74 -8.48
C TYR A 68 0.25 -4.53 -9.09
N THR A 69 1.03 -4.70 -10.15
CA THR A 69 1.60 -3.58 -10.90
C THR A 69 0.51 -2.65 -11.40
N SER A 70 -0.58 -3.17 -11.98
CA SER A 70 -1.70 -2.34 -12.44
C SER A 70 -2.39 -1.60 -11.30
N LEU A 71 -2.56 -2.22 -10.13
CA LEU A 71 -3.15 -1.58 -8.95
C LEU A 71 -2.25 -0.45 -8.43
N LEU A 72 -0.94 -0.71 -8.33
CA LEU A 72 0.04 0.30 -7.91
C LEU A 72 0.10 1.47 -8.90
N THR A 73 0.09 1.21 -10.21
CA THR A 73 0.04 2.26 -11.23
C THR A 73 -1.23 3.10 -11.13
N CYS A 74 -2.39 2.47 -10.93
CA CYS A 74 -3.64 3.21 -10.72
C CYS A 74 -3.56 4.12 -9.49
N PHE A 75 -2.98 3.61 -8.40
CA PHE A 75 -2.81 4.35 -7.16
C PHE A 75 -1.85 5.53 -7.33
N PHE A 76 -0.71 5.35 -8.00
CA PHE A 76 0.23 6.45 -8.27
C PHE A 76 -0.39 7.51 -9.18
N ASN A 77 -1.08 7.10 -10.25
CA ASN A 77 -1.78 8.06 -11.10
C ASN A 77 -2.86 8.83 -10.32
N LEU A 78 -3.55 8.19 -9.38
CA LEU A 78 -4.52 8.88 -8.52
C LEU A 78 -3.83 9.88 -7.59
N LEU A 79 -2.70 9.51 -6.98
CA LEU A 79 -1.90 10.41 -6.15
C LEU A 79 -1.38 11.62 -6.96
N ASP A 80 -0.84 11.38 -8.15
CA ASP A 80 -0.37 12.42 -9.06
C ASP A 80 -1.52 13.37 -9.41
N ASN A 81 -2.69 12.83 -9.76
CA ASN A 81 -3.89 13.65 -10.03
C ASN A 81 -4.36 14.44 -8.80
N LEU A 82 -4.32 13.87 -7.60
CA LEU A 82 -4.71 14.56 -6.36
C LEU A 82 -3.72 15.67 -5.98
N MET A 83 -2.43 15.47 -6.24
CA MET A 83 -1.39 16.49 -6.12
C MET A 83 -1.56 17.60 -7.15
N GLU A 84 -1.76 17.25 -8.42
CA GLU A 84 -1.99 18.22 -9.51
C GLU A 84 -3.27 19.05 -9.29
N GLN A 85 -4.29 18.47 -8.66
CA GLN A 85 -5.55 19.16 -8.34
C GLN A 85 -5.51 19.95 -7.02
N ASN A 86 -4.37 20.01 -6.31
CA ASN A 86 -4.25 20.66 -4.98
C ASN A 86 -5.27 20.15 -3.93
N VAL A 87 -5.83 18.95 -4.10
CA VAL A 87 -6.82 18.37 -3.17
C VAL A 87 -6.12 17.72 -1.97
N CYS A 88 -4.86 17.31 -2.12
CA CYS A 88 -3.99 16.91 -1.02
C CYS A 88 -2.79 17.84 -0.92
N THR A 89 -2.94 18.97 -0.23
CA THR A 89 -1.79 19.57 0.44
C THR A 89 -1.36 18.60 1.54
N LEU A 90 -0.32 17.80 1.27
CA LEU A 90 0.55 17.32 2.35
C LEU A 90 0.91 18.55 3.19
N GLY A 91 0.82 18.41 4.51
CA GLY A 91 0.76 19.51 5.47
C GLY A 91 1.67 20.69 5.13
N GLN A 92 1.13 21.90 5.36
CA GLN A 92 1.86 23.16 5.27
C GLN A 92 3.21 23.13 5.99
#